data_AF-A0A920A2U4-F1
#
_entry.id   AF-A0A920A2U4-F1
#
_cell.length_a   1.000
_cell.length_b   1.000
_cell.length_c   1.000
_cell.angle_alpha   90.00
_cell.angle_beta   90.00
_cell.angle_gamma   90.00
#
_symmetry.space_group_name_H-M   'P 1'
#
loop_
_entity.id
_entity.type
_entity.pdbx_description
1 polymer ?
#
loop_
_entity_poly.entity_id
_entity_poly.type
_entity_poly.pdbx_seq_one_letter_code
_entity_poly.pdbx_strand_id
1 'polypeptide(L)'
;MVTDVGFAYWHSATFNNAGDKIVFTDEWGGGGRPRCRAWDPMDWGANAIYDIVDNKLVFKSHYKMPAPQTETENCVAHNGSIIPIPNRDIFVQAWYQGGLSVMDFTDSENPIEIGYFDRGPISRNNSSVEVIGQRIITRAKFTGQKLLEALMFLR
;
A
#
# COMPACT_ATOMS: atom_id res chain seq x y z
N MET A 1 -7.53 -22.72 12.12
CA MET A 1 -6.78 -21.72 11.34
C MET A 1 -7.44 -21.70 9.97
N VAL A 2 -8.14 -20.62 9.63
CA VAL A 2 -8.73 -20.47 8.28
C VAL A 2 -7.56 -20.21 7.35
N THR A 3 -7.26 -21.14 6.46
CA THR A 3 -6.23 -20.99 5.44
C THR A 3 -6.92 -20.62 4.14
N ASP A 4 -6.95 -19.34 3.82
CA ASP A 4 -7.27 -18.90 2.48
C ASP A 4 -5.98 -18.93 1.67
N VAL A 5 -6.03 -19.46 0.45
CA VAL A 5 -4.84 -19.72 -0.37
C VAL A 5 -4.12 -18.41 -0.74
N GLY A 6 -4.85 -17.28 -0.73
CA GLY A 6 -4.31 -15.94 -1.01
C GLY A 6 -4.11 -15.03 0.20
N PHE A 7 -4.47 -15.45 1.42
CA PHE A 7 -4.38 -14.60 2.61
C PHE A 7 -3.83 -15.35 3.80
N ALA A 8 -2.75 -14.83 4.39
CA ALA A 8 -2.23 -15.36 5.64
C ALA A 8 -2.84 -14.69 6.87
N TYR A 9 -3.19 -13.40 6.80
CA TYR A 9 -3.82 -12.64 7.87
C TYR A 9 -4.60 -11.43 7.33
N TRP A 10 -5.93 -11.44 7.47
CA TRP A 10 -6.79 -10.29 7.13
C TRP A 10 -6.54 -9.15 8.13
N HIS A 11 -5.78 -8.14 7.73
CA HIS A 11 -5.33 -7.08 8.62
C HIS A 11 -6.28 -5.86 8.62
N SER A 12 -6.66 -5.40 7.44
CA SER A 12 -7.66 -4.33 7.29
C SER A 12 -8.53 -4.54 6.07
N ALA A 13 -9.70 -3.90 6.10
CA ALA A 13 -10.62 -3.78 4.96
C ALA A 13 -10.99 -2.30 4.80
N THR A 14 -10.77 -1.73 3.62
CA THR A 14 -11.07 -0.32 3.36
C THR A 14 -11.90 -0.18 2.10
N PHE A 15 -13.07 0.45 2.24
CA PHE A 15 -13.91 0.80 1.11
C PHE A 15 -13.35 2.02 0.39
N ASN A 16 -13.55 2.10 -0.93
CA ASN A 16 -13.36 3.34 -1.67
C ASN A 16 -14.46 4.37 -1.34
N ASN A 17 -14.35 5.59 -1.88
CA ASN A 17 -15.30 6.67 -1.54
C ASN A 17 -16.74 6.38 -1.98
N ALA A 18 -16.93 5.63 -3.07
CA ALA A 18 -18.25 5.24 -3.54
C ALA A 18 -18.85 4.04 -2.78
N GLY A 19 -18.01 3.30 -2.05
CA GLY A 19 -18.43 2.10 -1.32
C GLY A 19 -18.72 0.89 -2.21
N ASP A 20 -18.25 0.90 -3.47
CA ASP A 20 -18.43 -0.17 -4.45
C ASP A 20 -17.17 -1.01 -4.66
N LYS A 21 -16.06 -0.67 -4.00
CA LYS A 21 -14.81 -1.45 -4.00
C LYS A 21 -14.25 -1.61 -2.60
N ILE A 22 -13.52 -2.69 -2.36
CA ILE A 22 -12.83 -2.97 -1.09
C ILE A 22 -11.37 -3.34 -1.36
N VAL A 23 -10.47 -2.73 -0.59
CA VAL A 23 -9.07 -3.12 -0.48
C VAL A 23 -8.88 -3.88 0.82
N PHE A 24 -8.49 -5.15 0.73
CA PHE A 24 -8.05 -5.94 1.87
C PHE A 24 -6.54 -6.00 1.93
N THR A 25 -5.98 -5.97 3.14
CA THR A 25 -4.53 -5.97 3.35
C THR A 25 -4.09 -7.25 4.05
N ASP A 26 -3.05 -7.91 3.53
CA ASP A 26 -2.45 -9.11 4.12
C ASP A 26 -1.12 -8.77 4.82
N GLU A 27 -1.13 -8.70 6.15
CA GLU A 27 0.09 -8.42 6.93
C GLU A 27 0.92 -9.70 7.14
N TRP A 28 1.34 -10.31 6.04
CA TRP A 28 1.84 -11.68 6.10
C TRP A 28 3.14 -11.86 6.89
N GLY A 29 3.06 -12.63 7.97
CA GLY A 29 4.19 -12.82 8.88
C GLY A 29 4.18 -11.83 10.05
N GLY A 30 3.03 -11.17 10.29
CA GLY A 30 2.76 -10.35 11.47
C GLY A 30 3.64 -9.12 11.52
N GLY A 31 3.93 -8.51 10.37
CA GLY A 31 4.60 -7.21 10.30
C GLY A 31 6.09 -7.23 10.60
N GLY A 32 6.63 -8.38 11.03
CA GLY A 32 8.04 -8.52 11.40
C GLY A 32 8.93 -9.14 10.32
N ARG A 33 8.37 -9.63 9.21
CA ARG A 33 9.09 -10.41 8.20
C ARG A 33 9.43 -9.60 6.93
N PRO A 34 10.55 -9.92 6.26
CA PRO A 34 10.93 -9.31 4.98
C PRO A 34 10.18 -9.98 3.83
N ARG A 35 8.97 -9.51 3.50
CA ARG A 35 8.13 -10.10 2.43
C ARG A 35 8.12 -9.31 1.13
N CYS A 36 8.88 -8.23 1.01
CA CYS A 36 9.02 -7.45 -0.22
C CYS A 36 10.35 -7.72 -0.94
N ARG A 37 10.94 -8.92 -0.82
CA ARG A 37 12.20 -9.23 -1.50
C ARG A 37 11.98 -9.40 -2.99
N ALA A 38 13.01 -9.19 -3.81
CA ALA A 38 12.90 -9.24 -5.26
C ALA A 38 12.38 -10.59 -5.83
N TRP A 39 12.51 -11.67 -5.06
CA TRP A 39 12.02 -13.01 -5.44
C TRP A 39 10.74 -13.42 -4.72
N ASP A 40 10.20 -12.58 -3.82
CA ASP A 40 8.90 -12.86 -3.22
C ASP A 40 7.79 -12.61 -4.27
N PRO A 41 6.84 -13.55 -4.43
CA PRO A 41 5.65 -13.33 -5.23
C PRO A 41 4.92 -12.01 -4.90
N MET A 42 4.30 -11.42 -5.92
CA MET A 42 3.67 -10.11 -5.79
C MET A 42 2.29 -10.16 -5.10
N ASP A 43 1.71 -11.35 -4.99
CA ASP A 43 0.48 -11.67 -4.27
C ASP A 43 0.71 -12.00 -2.79
N TRP A 44 1.97 -12.11 -2.35
CA TRP A 44 2.32 -12.48 -0.99
C TRP A 44 2.42 -11.25 -0.07
N GLY A 45 1.62 -11.20 1.00
CA GLY A 45 1.60 -10.06 1.93
C GLY A 45 1.21 -8.75 1.23
N ALA A 46 0.34 -8.88 0.24
CA ALA A 46 -0.11 -7.84 -0.67
C ALA A 46 -1.49 -7.32 -0.27
N ASN A 47 -1.97 -6.33 -1.01
CA ASN A 47 -3.38 -5.98 -1.01
C ASN A 47 -4.11 -6.87 -2.00
N ALA A 48 -5.35 -7.25 -1.69
CA ALA A 48 -6.29 -7.77 -2.68
C ALA A 48 -7.44 -6.78 -2.87
N ILE A 49 -7.78 -6.54 -4.12
CA ILE A 49 -8.78 -5.56 -4.53
C ILE A 49 -10.01 -6.31 -5.05
N TYR A 50 -11.17 -5.91 -4.55
CA TYR A 50 -12.46 -6.49 -4.91
C TYR A 50 -13.43 -5.39 -5.32
N ASP A 51 -14.23 -5.68 -6.34
CA ASP A 51 -15.43 -4.92 -6.64
C ASP A 51 -16.63 -5.55 -5.92
N ILE A 52 -17.64 -4.74 -5.61
CA ILE A 52 -18.91 -5.18 -5.06
C ILE A 52 -19.95 -5.16 -6.18
N VAL A 53 -20.24 -6.34 -6.72
CA VAL A 53 -21.25 -6.53 -7.77
C VAL A 53 -22.38 -7.37 -7.21
N ASP A 54 -23.61 -6.86 -7.27
CA ASP A 54 -24.80 -7.52 -6.71
C ASP A 54 -24.62 -7.97 -5.24
N ASN A 55 -24.02 -7.09 -4.42
CA ASN A 55 -23.68 -7.35 -3.01
C ASN A 55 -22.71 -8.53 -2.80
N LYS A 56 -21.91 -8.89 -3.80
CA LYS A 56 -20.88 -9.93 -3.71
C LYS A 56 -19.51 -9.37 -4.03
N LEU A 57 -18.50 -9.89 -3.33
CA LEU A 57 -17.10 -9.58 -3.59
C LEU A 57 -16.62 -10.31 -4.84
N VAL A 58 -16.18 -9.55 -5.83
CA VAL A 58 -15.57 -10.06 -7.07
C VAL A 58 -14.10 -9.67 -7.04
N PHE A 59 -13.22 -10.66 -6.90
CA PHE A 59 -11.77 -10.44 -6.93
C PHE A 59 -11.35 -9.85 -8.27
N LYS A 60 -10.47 -8.84 -8.23
CA LYS A 60 -9.95 -8.17 -9.41
C LYS A 60 -8.45 -8.32 -9.57
N SER A 61 -7.68 -7.93 -8.55
CA SER A 61 -6.23 -7.93 -8.65
C SER A 61 -5.56 -7.96 -7.27
N HIS A 62 -4.26 -8.23 -7.28
CA HIS A 62 -3.40 -7.94 -6.16
C HIS A 62 -2.60 -6.67 -6.43
N TYR A 63 -2.33 -5.90 -5.38
CA TYR A 63 -1.39 -4.79 -5.43
C TYR A 63 -0.34 -4.93 -4.33
N LYS A 64 0.92 -4.73 -4.72
CA LYS A 64 2.05 -4.65 -3.80
C LYS A 64 3.04 -3.63 -4.32
N MET A 65 3.69 -2.91 -3.40
CA MET A 65 4.67 -1.91 -3.78
C MET A 65 5.76 -2.54 -4.69
N PRO A 66 6.12 -1.88 -5.81
CA PRO A 66 7.00 -2.47 -6.81
C PRO A 66 8.48 -2.45 -6.40
N ALA A 67 8.86 -1.59 -5.44
CA ALA A 67 10.25 -1.43 -5.01
C ALA A 67 10.69 -2.60 -4.11
N PRO A 68 11.64 -3.45 -4.55
CA PRO A 68 12.10 -4.57 -3.74
C PRO A 68 12.93 -4.08 -2.54
N GLN A 69 12.77 -4.76 -1.41
CA GLN A 69 13.47 -4.49 -0.14
C GLN A 69 14.48 -5.59 0.19
N THR A 70 15.40 -5.30 1.09
CA THR A 70 16.43 -6.26 1.52
C THR A 70 15.86 -7.35 2.44
N GLU A 71 16.64 -8.40 2.69
CA GLU A 71 16.28 -9.48 3.62
C GLU A 71 16.18 -9.04 5.08
N THR A 72 16.68 -7.85 5.42
CA THR A 72 16.68 -7.34 6.79
C THR A 72 15.56 -6.35 7.08
N GLU A 73 14.83 -5.92 6.06
CA GLU A 73 13.76 -4.94 6.17
C GLU A 73 12.42 -5.64 6.29
N ASN A 74 11.73 -5.47 7.41
CA ASN A 74 10.34 -5.91 7.49
C ASN A 74 9.48 -5.08 6.54
N CYS A 75 8.79 -5.76 5.64
CA CYS A 75 7.98 -5.12 4.62
C CYS A 75 6.85 -6.07 4.22
N VAL A 76 5.62 -5.61 4.44
CA VAL A 76 4.33 -6.23 4.14
C VAL A 76 3.28 -5.14 4.07
N ALA A 77 2.13 -5.42 3.46
CA ALA A 77 0.98 -4.53 3.51
C ALA A 77 0.60 -4.24 4.98
N HIS A 78 0.44 -2.96 5.31
CA HIS A 78 -0.04 -2.51 6.61
C HIS A 78 -1.19 -1.51 6.42
N ASN A 79 -1.45 -0.67 7.40
CA ASN A 79 -2.56 0.28 7.37
C ASN A 79 -2.42 1.31 6.23
N GLY A 80 -3.56 1.65 5.65
CA GLY A 80 -3.69 2.71 4.66
C GLY A 80 -5.05 3.40 4.75
N SER A 81 -5.22 4.45 3.95
CA SER A 81 -6.46 5.20 3.86
C SER A 81 -6.70 5.71 2.44
N ILE A 82 -7.96 5.97 2.11
CA ILE A 82 -8.35 6.60 0.84
C ILE A 82 -7.98 8.07 0.85
N ILE A 83 -7.47 8.57 -0.27
CA ILE A 83 -7.35 10.00 -0.56
C ILE A 83 -8.61 10.40 -1.34
N PRO A 84 -9.47 11.28 -0.80
CA PRO A 84 -10.74 11.62 -1.44
C PRO A 84 -10.53 12.53 -2.65
N ILE A 85 -10.65 11.96 -3.85
CA ILE A 85 -10.47 12.67 -5.13
C ILE A 85 -11.67 12.36 -6.02
N PRO A 86 -12.31 13.38 -6.63
CA PRO A 86 -13.39 13.14 -7.56
C PRO A 86 -12.99 12.20 -8.70
N ASN A 87 -13.82 11.20 -8.98
CA ASN A 87 -13.65 10.23 -10.08
C ASN A 87 -12.35 9.43 -10.06
N ARG A 88 -11.66 9.35 -8.91
CA ARG A 88 -10.46 8.53 -8.74
C ARG A 88 -10.48 7.79 -7.41
N ASP A 89 -10.01 6.56 -7.45
CA ASP A 89 -9.82 5.72 -6.28
C ASP A 89 -8.32 5.68 -5.94
N ILE A 90 -7.89 6.55 -5.01
CA ILE A 90 -6.49 6.64 -4.58
C ILE A 90 -6.36 6.13 -3.15
N PHE A 91 -5.40 5.26 -2.91
CA PHE A 91 -5.11 4.69 -1.60
C PHE A 91 -3.65 4.95 -1.22
N VAL A 92 -3.43 5.51 -0.03
CA VAL A 92 -2.09 5.68 0.55
C VAL A 92 -1.91 4.67 1.66
N GLN A 93 -0.80 3.95 1.65
CA GLN A 93 -0.56 2.83 2.55
C GLN A 93 0.89 2.78 3.04
N ALA A 94 1.07 2.35 4.28
CA ALA A 94 2.37 2.01 4.84
C ALA A 94 2.77 0.55 4.58
N TRP A 95 4.08 0.33 4.40
CA TRP A 95 4.71 -0.96 4.15
C TRP A 95 5.87 -1.24 5.13
N TYR A 96 5.72 -0.85 6.40
CA TYR A 96 6.78 -0.90 7.43
C TYR A 96 8.10 -0.22 6.98
N GLN A 97 9.20 -0.96 6.88
CA GLN A 97 10.48 -0.43 6.43
C GLN A 97 10.50 -0.16 4.92
N GLY A 98 9.58 -0.74 4.14
CA GLY A 98 9.36 -0.36 2.74
C GLY A 98 8.77 1.05 2.58
N GLY A 99 8.39 1.71 3.67
CA GLY A 99 7.94 3.10 3.67
C GLY A 99 6.47 3.25 3.32
N LEU A 100 6.14 4.11 2.36
CA LEU A 100 4.77 4.43 1.97
C LEU A 100 4.62 4.30 0.45
N SER A 101 3.45 3.84 0.02
CA SER A 101 3.07 3.83 -1.39
C SER A 101 1.69 4.47 -1.56
N VAL A 102 1.52 5.17 -2.68
CA VAL A 102 0.27 5.76 -3.14
C VAL A 102 -0.12 5.03 -4.42
N MET A 103 -1.20 4.25 -4.36
CA MET A 103 -1.73 3.51 -5.50
C MET A 103 -2.98 4.20 -6.06
N ASP A 104 -3.08 4.24 -7.38
CA ASP A 104 -4.33 4.48 -8.10
C ASP A 104 -4.94 3.14 -8.48
N PHE A 105 -6.12 2.85 -7.96
CA PHE A 105 -6.88 1.63 -8.22
C PHE A 105 -8.26 1.94 -8.84
N THR A 106 -8.35 3.09 -9.52
CA THR A 106 -9.57 3.47 -10.27
C THR A 106 -9.94 2.39 -11.27
N ASP A 107 -8.95 1.79 -11.93
CA ASP A 107 -9.09 0.49 -12.58
C ASP A 107 -8.69 -0.61 -11.59
N SER A 108 -9.68 -1.33 -11.06
CA SER A 108 -9.47 -2.40 -10.07
C SER A 108 -8.64 -3.56 -10.61
N GLU A 109 -8.58 -3.75 -11.93
CA GLU A 109 -7.82 -4.84 -12.58
C GLU A 109 -6.35 -4.47 -12.77
N ASN A 110 -6.04 -3.17 -12.82
CA ASN A 110 -4.70 -2.66 -13.10
C ASN A 110 -4.29 -1.54 -12.12
N PRO A 111 -4.15 -1.83 -10.82
CA PRO A 111 -3.70 -0.84 -9.85
C PRO A 111 -2.25 -0.44 -10.13
N ILE A 112 -1.95 0.85 -10.09
CA ILE A 112 -0.61 1.38 -10.38
C ILE A 112 -0.09 2.24 -9.22
N GLU A 113 1.21 2.17 -8.95
CA GLU A 113 1.85 3.10 -8.04
C GLU A 113 2.02 4.46 -8.73
N ILE A 114 1.46 5.51 -8.12
CA ILE A 114 1.54 6.89 -8.62
C ILE A 114 2.48 7.77 -7.78
N GLY A 115 2.89 7.28 -6.61
CA GLY A 115 3.86 7.95 -5.76
C GLY A 115 4.32 7.02 -4.65
N TYR A 116 5.55 7.20 -4.19
CA TYR A 116 6.08 6.43 -3.09
C TYR A 116 7.10 7.24 -2.29
N PHE A 117 7.35 6.71 -1.10
CA PHE A 117 8.41 7.11 -0.21
C PHE A 117 9.06 5.83 0.29
N ASP A 118 10.30 5.61 -0.14
CA ASP A 118 11.12 4.54 0.41
C ASP A 118 11.81 5.06 1.68
N ARG A 119 11.56 4.38 2.79
CA ARG A 119 12.17 4.73 4.08
C ARG A 119 13.61 4.22 4.16
N GLY A 120 13.89 3.07 3.54
CA GLY A 120 15.08 2.26 3.76
C GLY A 120 15.16 1.63 5.16
N PRO A 121 16.29 0.95 5.45
CA PRO A 121 16.44 0.17 6.68
C PRO A 121 16.42 1.06 7.93
N ILE A 122 16.02 0.50 9.07
CA ILE A 122 16.16 1.20 10.36
C ILE A 122 17.62 1.61 10.58
N SER A 123 17.86 2.92 10.67
CA SER A 123 19.14 3.52 11.04
C SER A 123 18.97 4.43 12.27
N ARG A 124 20.07 4.75 12.97
CA ARG A 124 20.05 5.55 14.20
C ARG A 124 19.54 6.99 14.01
N ASN A 125 19.45 7.48 12.77
CA ASN A 125 18.85 8.79 12.47
C ASN A 125 17.40 8.59 12.03
N ASN A 126 16.48 8.76 12.99
CA ASN A 126 15.06 8.65 12.76
C ASN A 126 14.60 9.59 11.66
N SER A 127 14.11 8.98 10.59
CA SER A 127 13.49 9.65 9.46
C SER A 127 11.98 9.44 9.54
N SER A 128 11.20 10.52 9.38
CA SER A 128 9.74 10.48 9.46
C SER A 128 9.06 11.17 8.29
N VAL A 129 7.89 10.64 7.95
CA VAL A 129 6.93 11.23 7.02
C VAL A 129 5.64 11.47 7.78
N GLU A 130 5.08 12.67 7.64
CA GLU A 130 3.90 13.14 8.35
C GLU A 130 2.87 13.63 7.32
N VAL A 131 1.63 13.15 7.40
CA VAL A 131 0.53 13.61 6.57
C VAL A 131 -0.29 14.63 7.37
N ILE A 132 -0.33 15.89 6.92
CA ILE A 132 -1.10 16.96 7.55
C ILE A 132 -2.10 17.51 6.53
N GLY A 133 -3.38 17.15 6.70
CA GLY A 133 -4.43 17.48 5.73
C GLY A 133 -4.13 16.87 4.36
N GLN A 134 -4.11 17.69 3.31
CA GLN A 134 -3.75 17.28 1.94
C GLN A 134 -2.25 17.38 1.63
N ARG A 135 -1.39 17.51 2.64
CA ARG A 135 0.06 17.67 2.47
C ARG A 135 0.80 16.50 3.09
N ILE A 136 1.82 16.00 2.40
CA ILE A 136 2.80 15.10 3.00
C ILE A 136 4.10 15.87 3.23
N ILE A 137 4.60 15.78 4.45
CA ILE A 137 5.82 16.44 4.92
C ILE A 137 6.86 15.36 5.22
N THR A 138 8.04 15.49 4.63
CA THR A 138 9.15 14.57 4.85
C THR A 138 10.24 15.30 5.65
N ARG A 139 10.58 14.80 6.84
CA ARG A 139 11.53 15.47 7.75
C ARG A 139 13.00 15.03 7.62
N ALA A 140 13.40 14.45 6.48
CA ALA A 140 14.81 14.14 6.19
C ALA A 140 15.12 14.18 4.68
N LYS A 141 16.39 14.11 4.30
CA LYS A 141 16.85 13.89 2.91
C LYS A 141 16.80 12.39 2.63
N PHE A 142 16.10 12.00 1.56
CA PHE A 142 15.89 10.59 1.20
C PHE A 142 16.31 10.33 -0.25
N THR A 143 16.71 9.10 -0.52
CA THR A 143 16.87 8.57 -1.88
C THR A 143 15.50 8.16 -2.43
N GLY A 144 15.12 8.63 -3.63
CA GLY A 144 13.92 8.14 -4.34
C GLY A 144 12.58 8.78 -3.95
N GLN A 145 12.50 10.09 -3.72
CA GLN A 145 11.22 10.76 -3.44
C GLN A 145 10.44 11.14 -4.71
N LYS A 146 9.26 10.53 -4.92
CA LYS A 146 8.22 11.02 -5.86
C LYS A 146 6.92 11.45 -5.20
N LEU A 147 6.85 11.39 -3.87
CA LEU A 147 5.62 11.60 -3.10
C LEU A 147 5.01 13.01 -3.27
N LEU A 148 5.84 14.04 -3.38
CA LEU A 148 5.38 15.44 -3.51
C LEU A 148 4.80 15.72 -4.90
N GLU A 149 5.37 15.13 -5.95
CA GLU A 149 4.87 15.24 -7.32
C GLU A 149 3.52 14.54 -7.46
N ALA A 150 3.40 13.30 -6.95
CA ALA A 150 2.19 12.51 -7.02
C ALA A 150 0.96 13.28 -6.51
N LEU A 151 1.05 13.89 -5.33
CA LEU A 151 -0.03 14.68 -4.72
C LEU A 151 -0.35 15.99 -5.46
N MET A 152 0.63 16.60 -6.12
CA MET A 152 0.38 17.79 -6.93
C MET A 152 -0.49 17.48 -8.16
N PHE A 153 -0.40 16.26 -8.71
CA PHE A 153 -1.25 15.77 -9.81
C PHE A 153 -2.64 15.28 -9.37
N LEU A 154 -2.94 15.31 -8.07
CA LEU A 154 -4.24 14.91 -7.51
C LEU A 154 -5.23 16.08 -7.37
N ARG A 155 -4.85 17.28 -7.81
CA ARG A 155 -5.70 18.49 -7.80
C ARG A 155 -6.53 18.62 -9.06
#